data_AF-A0A955Q9T8-F1
#
_entry.id   AF-A0A955Q9T8-F1
#
_cell.length_a   1.000
_cell.length_b   1.000
_cell.length_c   1.000
_cell.angle_alpha   90.00
_cell.angle_beta   90.00
_cell.angle_gamma   90.00
#
_symmetry.space_group_name_H-M   'P 1'
#
loop_
_entity.id
_entity.type
_entity.pdbx_description
1 polymer ?
#
loop_
_entity_poly.entity_id
_entity_poly.type
_entity_poly.pdbx_seq_one_letter_code
_entity_poly.pdbx_strand_id
1 'polypeptide(L)'
;MGFIVWLVMFVLGIGIQGVWAGPPQSVFDLLNRVPDPPSSAREALRWFDKEGRLGHSVVLGLKDEITQYQAESRQLAQAPIQDSDWAALILGLDHVGIDAARLQTDRIYSVKIKEQLARMTIEEKLDLAQKILELPIAAQQTESKGQGIESLAVQKALLIADTFPERRAAWRTGKRVELVNRFGEIPHLVPLQKPDRPPPAVTWGSTECQADCVAQWKDYGNVLWPLVLERETEILRKRREILHHYKTVLAEEFMQEGERHLGATLHGQLALHAVHREALAHYHQSLLSEINGVLDLTEAAAKQAADVIFAGVEPFYGNEP
;
A
#
# COMPACT_ATOMS: atom_id res chain seq x y z
N MET A 1 -7.15 -25.08 40.45
CA MET A 1 -8.42 -25.02 39.71
C MET A 1 -8.96 -23.60 39.47
N GLY A 2 -8.71 -22.61 40.34
CA GLY A 2 -9.09 -21.20 40.09
C GLY A 2 -8.27 -20.46 39.01
N PHE A 3 -7.12 -21.01 38.60
CA PHE A 3 -6.18 -20.35 37.68
C PHE A 3 -6.60 -20.43 36.20
N ILE A 4 -7.35 -21.48 35.80
CA ILE A 4 -7.69 -21.76 34.39
C ILE A 4 -8.88 -20.89 33.92
N VAL A 5 -9.90 -20.75 34.76
CA VAL A 5 -11.02 -19.80 34.52
C VAL A 5 -10.51 -18.36 34.54
N TRP A 6 -9.51 -18.08 35.39
CA TRP A 6 -8.84 -16.78 35.41
C TRP A 6 -8.05 -16.55 34.13
N LEU A 7 -7.29 -17.52 33.60
CA LEU A 7 -6.53 -17.35 32.35
C LEU A 7 -7.43 -17.04 31.14
N VAL A 8 -8.56 -17.75 30.98
CA VAL A 8 -9.52 -17.50 29.88
C VAL A 8 -10.20 -16.14 30.05
N MET A 9 -10.56 -15.74 31.27
CA MET A 9 -11.12 -14.39 31.53
C MET A 9 -10.08 -13.26 31.49
N PHE A 10 -8.82 -13.54 31.79
CA PHE A 10 -7.71 -12.58 31.76
C PHE A 10 -7.24 -12.37 30.32
N VAL A 11 -7.23 -13.41 29.49
CA VAL A 11 -7.00 -13.31 28.03
C VAL A 11 -8.16 -12.58 27.33
N LEU A 12 -9.41 -12.74 27.80
CA LEU A 12 -10.59 -12.01 27.26
C LEU A 12 -10.81 -10.62 27.89
N GLY A 13 -10.15 -10.33 29.01
CA GLY A 13 -10.35 -9.15 29.87
C GLY A 13 -9.18 -8.18 29.88
N ILE A 14 -7.96 -8.62 29.58
CA ILE A 14 -6.83 -7.75 29.31
C ILE A 14 -6.88 -7.37 27.85
N GLY A 15 -7.32 -6.13 27.60
CA GLY A 15 -6.88 -5.42 26.41
C GLY A 15 -5.36 -5.49 26.38
N ILE A 16 -4.82 -6.19 25.39
CA ILE A 16 -3.38 -6.30 25.12
C ILE A 16 -2.89 -4.88 24.84
N GLN A 17 -2.57 -4.13 25.89
CA GLN A 17 -1.76 -2.93 25.82
C GLN A 17 -0.29 -3.35 25.89
N GLY A 18 0.09 -4.24 24.98
CA GLY A 18 1.47 -4.43 24.58
C GLY A 18 1.68 -3.52 23.38
N VAL A 19 2.41 -2.43 23.58
CA VAL A 19 2.83 -1.50 22.52
C VAL A 19 3.76 -2.26 21.57
N TRP A 20 3.16 -2.96 20.62
CA TRP A 20 3.71 -3.15 19.29
C TRP A 20 2.98 -2.13 18.44
N ALA A 21 3.70 -1.37 17.60
CA ALA A 21 3.05 -0.60 16.55
C ALA A 21 2.04 -1.53 15.87
N GLY A 22 0.76 -1.16 15.93
CA GLY A 22 -0.32 -2.05 15.50
C GLY A 22 -0.04 -2.52 14.07
N PRO A 23 -0.34 -3.79 13.74
CA PRO A 23 -0.17 -4.26 12.37
C PRO A 23 -0.87 -3.31 11.39
N PRO A 24 -0.40 -3.23 10.14
CA PRO A 24 -0.96 -2.34 9.13
C PRO A 24 -2.48 -2.42 9.14
N GLN A 25 -3.16 -1.28 9.27
CA GLN A 25 -4.61 -1.29 9.44
C GLN A 25 -5.32 -1.86 8.21
N SER A 26 -4.74 -1.72 7.01
CA SER A 26 -5.24 -2.31 5.77
C SER A 26 -4.30 -2.02 4.58
N VAL A 27 -4.00 -3.03 3.75
CA VAL A 27 -3.32 -2.83 2.44
C VAL A 27 -4.25 -2.16 1.43
N PHE A 28 -5.55 -2.39 1.57
CA PHE A 28 -6.57 -1.76 0.72
C PHE A 28 -6.69 -0.26 1.02
N ASP A 29 -6.66 0.14 2.29
CA ASP A 29 -6.72 1.56 2.67
C ASP A 29 -5.46 2.32 2.22
N LEU A 30 -4.29 1.70 2.26
CA LEU A 30 -3.07 2.27 1.69
C LEU A 30 -3.25 2.61 0.21
N LEU A 31 -3.77 1.67 -0.59
CA LEU A 31 -4.03 1.90 -2.02
C LEU A 31 -5.05 3.03 -2.24
N ASN A 32 -6.12 3.07 -1.45
CA ASN A 32 -7.16 4.09 -1.59
C ASN A 32 -6.67 5.50 -1.27
N ARG A 33 -5.72 5.63 -0.34
CA ARG A 33 -5.11 6.92 0.02
C ARG A 33 -4.12 7.45 -1.01
N VAL A 34 -3.62 6.62 -1.93
CA VAL A 34 -2.77 7.11 -3.04
C VAL A 34 -3.53 8.21 -3.78
N PRO A 35 -3.05 9.46 -3.79
CA PRO A 35 -3.78 10.54 -4.42
C PRO A 35 -3.79 10.37 -5.93
N ASP A 36 -4.76 10.98 -6.59
CA ASP A 36 -4.66 11.17 -8.04
C ASP A 36 -3.54 12.16 -8.35
N PRO A 37 -2.91 12.08 -9.54
CA PRO A 37 -2.03 13.13 -10.03
C PRO A 37 -2.73 14.51 -10.03
N PRO A 38 -1.98 15.62 -9.94
CA PRO A 38 -2.51 16.98 -10.03
C PRO A 38 -3.46 17.15 -11.22
N SER A 39 -4.52 17.92 -11.04
CA SER A 39 -5.52 18.20 -12.10
C SER A 39 -4.99 19.14 -13.18
N SER A 40 -3.90 19.85 -12.90
CA SER A 40 -3.26 20.77 -13.83
C SER A 40 -1.77 20.91 -13.53
N ALA A 41 -1.02 21.40 -14.51
CA ALA A 41 0.40 21.66 -14.32
C ALA A 41 0.66 22.67 -13.18
N ARG A 42 -0.19 23.70 -13.03
CA ARG A 42 -0.07 24.69 -11.94
C ARG A 42 -0.25 24.06 -10.55
N GLU A 43 -1.11 23.06 -10.42
CA GLU A 43 -1.26 22.33 -9.17
C GLU A 43 -0.05 21.45 -8.88
N ALA A 44 0.61 20.91 -9.91
CA ALA A 44 1.83 20.13 -9.76
C ALA A 44 3.00 20.93 -9.11
N LEU A 45 3.04 22.25 -9.31
CA LEU A 45 3.99 23.12 -8.59
C LEU A 45 3.80 23.15 -7.06
N ARG A 46 2.63 22.75 -6.56
CA ARG A 46 2.42 22.63 -5.11
C ARG A 46 2.99 21.34 -4.55
N TRP A 47 3.28 20.38 -5.43
CA TRP A 47 3.83 19.09 -5.05
C TRP A 47 5.35 19.10 -5.00
N PHE A 48 6.01 19.95 -5.79
CA PHE A 48 7.46 20.03 -5.85
C PHE A 48 7.96 21.46 -5.63
N ASP A 49 9.10 21.58 -4.95
CA ASP A 49 9.82 22.85 -4.91
C ASP A 49 10.65 23.09 -6.19
N LYS A 50 11.30 24.25 -6.28
CA LYS A 50 12.12 24.64 -7.44
C LYS A 50 13.35 23.76 -7.61
N GLU A 51 13.83 23.15 -6.53
CA GLU A 51 14.94 22.19 -6.56
C GLU A 51 14.47 20.80 -7.01
N GLY A 52 13.17 20.64 -7.29
CA GLY A 52 12.56 19.40 -7.76
C GLY A 52 12.31 18.38 -6.65
N ARG A 53 12.33 18.80 -5.37
CA ARG A 53 12.05 17.94 -4.21
C ARG A 53 10.55 17.87 -3.96
N LEU A 54 10.05 16.67 -3.69
CA LEU A 54 8.66 16.43 -3.34
C LEU A 54 8.33 17.06 -1.97
N GLY A 55 7.33 17.93 -1.93
CA GLY A 55 6.74 18.54 -0.72
C GLY A 55 5.28 18.15 -0.47
N HIS A 56 4.67 17.31 -1.31
CA HIS A 56 3.27 16.90 -1.14
C HIS A 56 3.10 15.97 0.07
N SER A 57 2.51 16.50 1.16
CA SER A 57 2.46 15.83 2.47
C SER A 57 1.81 14.44 2.44
N VAL A 58 0.77 14.24 1.62
CA VAL A 58 0.09 12.94 1.52
C VAL A 58 0.98 11.90 0.84
N VAL A 59 1.71 12.26 -0.22
CA VAL A 59 2.58 11.31 -0.93
C VAL A 59 3.78 10.96 -0.05
N LEU A 60 4.39 11.95 0.60
CA LEU A 60 5.48 11.72 1.56
C LEU A 60 5.04 10.82 2.71
N GLY A 61 3.93 11.15 3.36
CA GLY A 61 3.40 10.35 4.48
C GLY A 61 3.09 8.92 4.07
N LEU A 62 2.56 8.69 2.86
CA LEU A 62 2.33 7.33 2.35
C LEU A 62 3.63 6.59 2.05
N LYS A 63 4.65 7.25 1.50
CA LYS A 63 5.97 6.62 1.29
C LYS A 63 6.60 6.19 2.60
N ASP A 64 6.52 7.03 3.62
CA ASP A 64 7.02 6.72 4.96
C ASP A 64 6.25 5.56 5.58
N GLU A 65 4.92 5.58 5.51
CA GLU A 65 4.07 4.53 6.07
C GLU A 65 4.28 3.18 5.35
N ILE A 66 4.38 3.16 4.01
CA ILE A 66 4.69 1.93 3.27
C ILE A 66 6.08 1.41 3.64
N THR A 67 7.07 2.29 3.80
CA THR A 67 8.43 1.92 4.23
C THR A 67 8.43 1.32 5.63
N GLN A 68 7.65 1.90 6.55
CA GLN A 68 7.45 1.38 7.89
C GLN A 68 6.84 -0.02 7.86
N TYR A 69 5.74 -0.23 7.12
CA TYR A 69 5.12 -1.54 7.00
C TYR A 69 6.02 -2.59 6.34
N GLN A 70 6.87 -2.19 5.38
CA GLN A 70 7.90 -3.07 4.84
C GLN A 70 8.96 -3.44 5.88
N ALA A 71 9.31 -2.53 6.79
CA ALA A 71 10.23 -2.82 7.89
C ALA A 71 9.58 -3.77 8.92
N GLU A 72 8.34 -3.50 9.32
CA GLU A 72 7.57 -4.35 10.25
C GLU A 72 7.37 -5.76 9.69
N SER A 73 7.03 -5.88 8.40
CA SER A 73 6.90 -7.18 7.74
C SER A 73 8.24 -7.94 7.71
N ARG A 74 9.37 -7.26 7.48
CA ARG A 74 10.70 -7.89 7.56
C ARG A 74 11.04 -8.34 8.97
N GLN A 75 10.69 -7.56 9.99
CA GLN A 75 10.89 -7.96 11.39
C GLN A 75 10.04 -9.19 11.73
N LEU A 76 8.81 -9.26 11.23
CA LEU A 76 7.94 -10.41 11.43
C LEU A 76 8.51 -11.69 10.79
N ALA A 77 9.06 -11.59 9.58
CA ALA A 77 9.73 -12.71 8.92
C ALA A 77 10.94 -13.24 9.73
N GLN A 78 11.59 -12.37 10.49
CA GLN A 78 12.76 -12.69 11.31
C GLN A 78 12.43 -12.98 12.78
N ALA A 79 11.15 -12.90 13.16
CA ALA A 79 10.75 -13.04 14.56
C ALA A 79 10.96 -14.48 15.06
N PRO A 80 11.49 -14.64 16.29
CA PRO A 80 11.64 -15.95 16.90
C PRO A 80 10.29 -16.66 17.04
N ILE A 81 10.33 -17.99 17.24
CA ILE A 81 9.12 -18.81 17.43
C ILE A 81 8.30 -18.20 18.57
N GLN A 82 7.01 -18.01 18.31
CA GLN A 82 6.04 -17.48 19.26
C GLN A 82 5.96 -18.41 20.48
N ASP A 83 5.68 -17.84 21.66
CA ASP A 83 5.54 -18.61 22.90
C ASP A 83 4.57 -19.79 22.70
N SER A 84 5.01 -21.01 23.06
CA SER A 84 4.29 -22.26 22.74
C SER A 84 2.89 -22.30 23.33
N ASP A 85 2.69 -21.63 24.45
CA ASP A 85 1.41 -21.56 25.16
C ASP A 85 0.41 -20.64 24.44
N TRP A 86 0.91 -19.57 23.82
CA TRP A 86 0.10 -18.68 22.97
C TRP A 86 -0.30 -19.37 21.66
N ALA A 87 0.64 -20.12 21.07
CA ALA A 87 0.40 -20.91 19.87
C ALA A 87 -0.69 -21.98 20.10
N ALA A 88 -0.57 -22.72 21.20
CA ALA A 88 -1.54 -23.70 21.67
C ALA A 88 -2.94 -23.10 21.83
N LEU A 89 -3.04 -21.93 22.45
CA LEU A 89 -4.29 -21.23 22.66
C LEU A 89 -4.97 -20.83 21.34
N ILE A 90 -4.22 -20.31 20.36
CA ILE A 90 -4.78 -19.92 19.06
C ILE A 90 -5.37 -21.12 18.33
N LEU A 91 -4.67 -22.27 18.33
CA LEU A 91 -5.17 -23.51 17.73
C LEU A 91 -6.41 -24.04 18.46
N GLY A 92 -6.40 -23.98 19.79
CA GLY A 92 -7.54 -24.39 20.60
C GLY A 92 -8.78 -23.54 20.35
N LEU A 93 -8.62 -22.23 20.22
CA LEU A 93 -9.71 -21.30 19.88
C LEU A 93 -10.29 -21.58 18.48
N ASP A 94 -9.43 -21.77 17.47
CA ASP A 94 -9.86 -22.07 16.11
C ASP A 94 -10.62 -23.41 16.05
N HIS A 95 -10.16 -24.42 16.81
CA HIS A 95 -10.82 -25.73 16.89
C HIS A 95 -12.26 -25.66 17.40
N VAL A 96 -12.54 -24.76 18.36
CA VAL A 96 -13.89 -24.55 18.89
C VAL A 96 -14.68 -23.51 18.09
N GLY A 97 -14.15 -23.07 16.93
CA GLY A 97 -14.80 -22.13 16.02
C GLY A 97 -14.71 -20.66 16.43
N ILE A 98 -13.78 -20.31 17.32
CA ILE A 98 -13.50 -18.93 17.72
C ILE A 98 -12.31 -18.41 16.92
N ASP A 99 -12.57 -17.42 16.07
CA ASP A 99 -11.54 -16.75 15.27
C ASP A 99 -10.74 -15.78 16.16
N ALA A 100 -9.51 -16.17 16.51
CA ALA A 100 -8.64 -15.40 17.39
C ALA A 100 -8.25 -14.04 16.79
N ALA A 101 -8.09 -13.92 15.47
CA ALA A 101 -7.76 -12.67 14.79
C ALA A 101 -8.93 -11.69 14.91
N ARG A 102 -10.12 -12.18 14.58
CA ARG A 102 -11.35 -11.40 14.63
C ARG A 102 -11.74 -11.02 16.05
N LEU A 103 -11.46 -11.87 17.02
CA LEU A 103 -11.68 -11.59 18.44
C LEU A 103 -10.91 -10.35 18.92
N GLN A 104 -9.73 -10.09 18.35
CA GLN A 104 -8.90 -8.94 18.70
C GLN A 104 -9.28 -7.66 17.94
N THR A 105 -9.72 -7.78 16.69
CA THR A 105 -9.90 -6.63 15.78
C THR A 105 -11.37 -6.19 15.62
N ASP A 106 -12.33 -7.11 15.74
CA ASP A 106 -13.77 -6.83 15.56
C ASP A 106 -14.48 -6.74 16.91
N ARG A 107 -14.80 -5.50 17.32
CA ARG A 107 -15.51 -5.23 18.57
C ARG A 107 -16.87 -5.93 18.63
N ILE A 108 -17.63 -5.99 17.53
CA ILE A 108 -18.96 -6.61 17.50
C ILE A 108 -18.82 -8.12 17.70
N TYR A 109 -17.86 -8.74 17.01
CA TYR A 109 -17.57 -10.16 17.19
C TYR A 109 -17.11 -10.47 18.61
N SER A 110 -16.22 -9.64 19.19
CA SER A 110 -15.76 -9.82 20.56
C SER A 110 -16.89 -9.75 21.59
N VAL A 111 -17.85 -8.83 21.41
CA VAL A 111 -19.04 -8.70 22.27
C VAL A 111 -19.92 -9.94 22.10
N LYS A 112 -20.16 -10.40 20.87
CA LYS A 112 -20.95 -11.60 20.60
C LYS A 112 -20.37 -12.84 21.28
N ILE A 113 -19.05 -13.05 21.19
CA ILE A 113 -18.38 -14.18 21.86
C ILE A 113 -18.48 -14.04 23.38
N LYS A 114 -18.29 -12.83 23.94
CA LYS A 114 -18.46 -12.58 25.38
C LYS A 114 -19.88 -12.87 25.86
N GLU A 115 -20.90 -12.47 25.10
CA GLU A 115 -22.30 -12.77 25.40
C GLU A 115 -22.60 -14.27 25.32
N GLN A 116 -22.06 -14.96 24.31
CA GLN A 116 -22.20 -16.40 24.16
C GLN A 116 -21.59 -17.13 25.37
N LEU A 117 -20.38 -16.74 25.78
CA LEU A 117 -19.74 -17.27 26.98
C LEU A 117 -20.53 -16.91 28.24
N ALA A 118 -21.11 -15.72 28.35
CA ALA A 118 -21.90 -15.33 29.52
C ALA A 118 -23.16 -16.20 29.70
N ARG A 119 -23.76 -16.66 28.59
CA ARG A 119 -24.97 -17.52 28.58
C ARG A 119 -24.67 -19.00 28.87
N MET A 120 -23.42 -19.43 28.72
CA MET A 120 -23.01 -20.80 29.04
C MET A 120 -23.02 -21.05 30.55
N THR A 121 -23.46 -22.24 30.93
CA THR A 121 -23.34 -22.78 32.27
C THR A 121 -21.86 -22.98 32.66
N ILE A 122 -21.60 -23.20 33.95
CA ILE A 122 -20.23 -23.44 34.43
C ILE A 122 -19.66 -24.73 33.80
N GLU A 123 -20.48 -25.77 33.65
CA GLU A 123 -20.09 -27.04 33.02
C GLU A 123 -19.74 -26.86 31.54
N GLU A 124 -20.54 -26.10 30.79
CA GLU A 124 -20.26 -25.78 29.38
C GLU A 124 -18.99 -24.96 29.21
N LYS A 125 -18.69 -24.03 30.13
CA LYS A 125 -17.43 -23.27 30.11
C LYS A 125 -16.22 -24.15 30.38
N LEU A 126 -16.35 -25.11 31.29
CA LEU A 126 -15.28 -26.05 31.62
C LEU A 126 -15.02 -27.01 30.45
N ASP A 127 -16.08 -27.54 29.84
CA ASP A 127 -15.99 -28.38 28.62
C ASP A 127 -15.34 -27.63 27.46
N LEU A 128 -15.73 -26.37 27.22
CA LEU A 128 -15.11 -25.52 26.21
C LEU A 128 -13.62 -25.29 26.50
N ALA A 129 -13.26 -24.95 27.74
CA ALA A 129 -11.87 -24.75 28.13
C ALA A 129 -11.03 -26.03 27.97
N GLN A 130 -11.61 -27.19 28.29
CA GLN A 130 -10.95 -28.47 28.10
C GLN A 130 -10.72 -28.76 26.60
N LYS A 131 -11.72 -28.54 25.74
CA LYS A 131 -11.58 -28.70 24.28
C LYS A 131 -10.52 -27.78 23.67
N ILE A 132 -10.41 -26.53 24.15
CA ILE A 132 -9.35 -25.60 23.75
C ILE A 132 -7.96 -26.16 24.13
N LEU A 133 -7.85 -26.82 25.29
CA LEU A 133 -6.58 -27.33 25.83
C LEU A 133 -6.21 -28.75 25.36
N GLU A 134 -7.13 -29.51 24.77
CA GLU A 134 -6.90 -30.90 24.32
C GLU A 134 -6.11 -30.99 23.00
N LEU A 135 -6.31 -30.07 22.05
CA LEU A 135 -5.60 -30.09 20.75
C LEU A 135 -4.08 -29.82 20.81
N PRO A 136 -3.57 -28.89 21.65
CA PRO A 136 -2.16 -28.56 21.72
C PRO A 136 -1.21 -29.74 21.97
N ILE A 137 -1.66 -30.71 22.78
CA ILE A 137 -0.84 -31.84 23.23
C ILE A 137 -0.60 -32.86 22.10
N ALA A 138 -1.57 -33.02 21.20
CA ALA A 138 -1.45 -33.93 20.06
C ALA A 138 -0.66 -33.32 18.89
N ALA A 139 -0.69 -31.99 18.74
CA ALA A 139 -0.04 -31.27 17.64
C ALA A 139 1.50 -31.14 17.79
N GLN A 140 2.00 -31.08 19.03
CA GLN A 140 3.43 -30.91 19.32
C GLN A 140 4.28 -32.18 19.11
N GLN A 141 3.68 -33.37 19.09
CA GLN A 141 4.43 -34.64 19.01
C GLN A 141 4.88 -35.05 17.58
N THR A 142 4.49 -34.30 16.55
CA THR A 142 4.83 -34.58 15.13
C THR A 142 5.82 -33.60 14.50
N GLU A 143 6.50 -32.78 15.30
CA GLU A 143 7.52 -31.82 14.86
C GLU A 143 8.77 -32.52 14.30
N SER A 144 8.81 -32.79 12.99
CA SER A 144 10.08 -33.09 12.30
C SER A 144 10.25 -32.48 10.90
N LYS A 145 9.25 -31.78 10.34
CA LYS A 145 9.33 -31.30 8.94
C LYS A 145 8.65 -29.95 8.64
N GLY A 146 8.63 -29.00 9.56
CA GLY A 146 8.14 -27.64 9.25
C GLY A 146 6.67 -27.56 8.80
N GLN A 147 5.89 -28.63 8.99
CA GLN A 147 4.46 -28.74 8.71
C GLN A 147 3.71 -28.94 10.04
N GLY A 148 3.97 -28.13 11.05
CA GLY A 148 3.11 -28.18 12.23
C GLY A 148 1.73 -27.60 11.93
N ILE A 149 0.79 -27.92 12.80
CA ILE A 149 -0.62 -27.55 12.63
C ILE A 149 -0.74 -26.03 12.73
N GLU A 150 -1.15 -25.38 11.64
CA GLU A 150 -1.52 -23.95 11.62
C GLU A 150 -3.03 -23.80 11.77
N SER A 151 -3.48 -22.61 12.18
CA SER A 151 -4.92 -22.29 12.15
C SER A 151 -5.47 -22.31 10.72
N LEU A 152 -6.78 -22.53 10.56
CA LEU A 152 -7.43 -22.54 9.25
C LEU A 152 -7.24 -21.21 8.50
N ALA A 153 -7.23 -20.09 9.22
CA ALA A 153 -6.98 -18.77 8.65
C ALA A 153 -5.56 -18.68 8.04
N VAL A 154 -4.54 -19.15 8.77
CA VAL A 154 -3.15 -19.18 8.30
C VAL A 154 -3.01 -20.13 7.11
N GLN A 155 -3.58 -21.34 7.16
CA GLN A 155 -3.53 -22.30 6.04
C GLN A 155 -4.14 -21.70 4.76
N LYS A 156 -5.29 -21.03 4.86
CA LYS A 156 -5.92 -20.35 3.72
C LYS A 156 -5.06 -19.21 3.18
N ALA A 157 -4.46 -18.42 4.06
CA ALA A 157 -3.59 -17.33 3.64
C ALA A 157 -2.31 -17.85 2.95
N LEU A 158 -1.74 -18.96 3.43
CA LEU A 158 -0.58 -19.62 2.81
C LEU A 158 -0.88 -20.11 1.40
N LEU A 159 -2.04 -20.74 1.17
CA LEU A 159 -2.45 -21.17 -0.19
C LEU A 159 -2.48 -19.99 -1.19
N ILE A 160 -2.95 -18.83 -0.74
CA ILE A 160 -2.92 -17.61 -1.56
C ILE A 160 -1.49 -17.10 -1.74
N ALA A 161 -0.71 -17.04 -0.65
CA ALA A 161 0.68 -16.60 -0.68
C ALA A 161 1.54 -17.48 -1.63
N ASP A 162 1.30 -18.79 -1.69
CA ASP A 162 2.04 -19.73 -2.54
C ASP A 162 1.75 -19.53 -4.03
N THR A 163 0.50 -19.21 -4.39
CA THR A 163 0.09 -18.98 -5.79
C THR A 163 0.33 -17.53 -6.25
N PHE A 164 0.53 -16.61 -5.30
CA PHE A 164 0.66 -15.20 -5.60
C PHE A 164 1.90 -14.83 -6.45
N PRO A 165 3.11 -15.40 -6.26
CA PRO A 165 4.26 -15.12 -7.12
C PRO A 165 3.99 -15.33 -8.60
N GLU A 166 3.29 -16.40 -8.98
CA GLU A 166 2.92 -16.70 -10.36
C GLU A 166 1.90 -15.68 -10.89
N ARG A 167 0.84 -15.40 -10.11
CA ARG A 167 -0.15 -14.38 -10.47
C ARG A 167 0.46 -13.00 -10.63
N ARG A 168 1.38 -12.62 -9.73
CA ARG A 168 2.12 -11.36 -9.78
C ARG A 168 3.06 -11.33 -10.98
N ALA A 169 3.73 -12.43 -11.31
CA ALA A 169 4.56 -12.52 -12.50
C ALA A 169 3.74 -12.30 -13.77
N ALA A 170 2.59 -12.98 -13.91
CA ALA A 170 1.66 -12.79 -15.02
C ALA A 170 1.13 -11.35 -15.11
N TRP A 171 0.80 -10.74 -13.97
CA TRP A 171 0.44 -9.32 -13.89
C TRP A 171 1.57 -8.41 -14.39
N ARG A 172 2.81 -8.65 -13.92
CA ARG A 172 4.01 -7.87 -14.26
C ARG A 172 4.48 -8.00 -15.69
N THR A 173 4.09 -9.05 -16.40
CA THR A 173 4.40 -9.23 -17.83
C THR A 173 3.20 -8.97 -18.75
N GLY A 174 1.99 -8.89 -18.20
CA GLY A 174 0.74 -8.64 -18.92
C GLY A 174 0.21 -7.22 -18.68
N LYS A 175 -0.98 -7.15 -18.06
CA LYS A 175 -1.77 -5.91 -17.89
C LYS A 175 -0.97 -4.75 -17.28
N ARG A 176 -0.07 -5.00 -16.32
CA ARG A 176 0.76 -3.93 -15.73
C ARG A 176 1.61 -3.23 -16.78
N VAL A 177 2.28 -4.00 -17.63
CA VAL A 177 3.18 -3.47 -18.67
C VAL A 177 2.39 -2.66 -19.67
N GLU A 178 1.20 -3.13 -20.08
CA GLU A 178 0.31 -2.37 -20.95
C GLU A 178 -0.03 -1.00 -20.33
N LEU A 179 -0.45 -0.97 -19.06
CA LEU A 179 -0.82 0.27 -18.37
C LEU A 179 0.37 1.23 -18.23
N VAL A 180 1.54 0.72 -17.85
CA VAL A 180 2.77 1.51 -17.71
C VAL A 180 3.24 2.06 -19.06
N ASN A 181 3.17 1.25 -20.12
CA ASN A 181 3.53 1.69 -21.47
C ASN A 181 2.57 2.77 -21.97
N ARG A 182 1.25 2.54 -21.84
CA ARG A 182 0.24 3.54 -22.21
C ARG A 182 0.41 4.83 -21.42
N PHE A 183 0.76 4.74 -20.13
CA PHE A 183 1.10 5.91 -19.30
C PHE A 183 2.31 6.69 -19.85
N GLY A 184 3.36 5.96 -20.26
CA GLY A 184 4.59 6.53 -20.83
C GLY A 184 4.40 7.15 -22.21
N GLU A 185 3.48 6.62 -23.02
CA GLU A 185 3.20 7.08 -24.39
C GLU A 185 2.39 8.38 -24.46
N ILE A 186 1.62 8.72 -23.41
CA ILE A 186 0.71 9.89 -23.41
C ILE A 186 1.37 11.19 -23.93
N PRO A 187 2.57 11.59 -23.49
CA PRO A 187 3.20 12.81 -23.98
C PRO A 187 3.39 12.84 -25.51
N HIS A 188 3.61 11.68 -26.14
CA HIS A 188 3.74 11.58 -27.60
C HIS A 188 2.39 11.65 -28.32
N LEU A 189 1.30 11.27 -27.65
CA LEU A 189 -0.07 11.27 -28.18
C LEU A 189 -0.76 12.64 -28.06
N VAL A 190 -0.25 13.54 -27.21
CA VAL A 190 -0.80 14.89 -27.03
C VAL A 190 0.12 15.90 -27.72
N PRO A 191 -0.21 16.35 -28.96
CA PRO A 191 0.62 17.30 -29.68
C PRO A 191 0.58 18.69 -29.04
N LEU A 192 1.69 19.41 -29.11
CA LEU A 192 1.69 20.84 -28.81
C LEU A 192 1.04 21.59 -29.97
N GLN A 193 0.02 22.38 -29.67
CA GLN A 193 -0.60 23.26 -30.65
C GLN A 193 0.42 24.30 -31.12
N LYS A 194 0.41 24.60 -32.43
CA LYS A 194 1.32 25.59 -33.00
C LYS A 194 0.80 26.99 -32.67
N PRO A 195 1.65 27.92 -32.18
CA PRO A 195 1.29 29.32 -32.06
C PRO A 195 0.90 29.91 -33.43
N ASP A 196 -0.04 30.86 -33.43
CA ASP A 196 -0.50 31.57 -34.64
C ASP A 196 0.57 32.50 -35.25
N ARG A 197 1.70 32.65 -34.58
CA ARG A 197 2.85 33.45 -35.03
C ARG A 197 4.14 32.63 -35.04
N PRO A 198 5.07 32.94 -35.95
CA PRO A 198 6.39 32.29 -35.94
C PRO A 198 7.21 32.74 -34.71
N PRO A 199 8.18 31.91 -34.28
CA PRO A 199 9.16 32.33 -33.29
C PRO A 199 10.06 33.46 -33.83
N PRO A 200 10.72 34.24 -32.96
CA PRO A 200 11.71 35.22 -33.39
C PRO A 200 12.86 34.60 -34.19
N ALA A 201 13.39 35.34 -35.17
CA ALA A 201 14.43 34.85 -36.08
C ALA A 201 15.78 34.63 -35.39
N VAL A 202 16.10 35.45 -34.38
CA VAL A 202 17.33 35.34 -33.59
C VAL A 202 17.08 34.37 -32.43
N THR A 203 17.96 33.38 -32.25
CA THR A 203 17.83 32.39 -31.17
C THR A 203 17.96 33.01 -29.78
N TRP A 204 17.11 32.58 -28.84
CA TRP A 204 17.21 32.98 -27.43
C TRP A 204 18.59 32.66 -26.83
N GLY A 205 19.19 33.62 -26.12
CA GLY A 205 20.50 33.45 -25.46
C GLY A 205 21.71 33.55 -26.39
N SER A 206 21.55 33.85 -27.69
CA SER A 206 22.68 34.14 -28.57
C SER A 206 23.28 35.52 -28.27
N THR A 207 24.54 35.75 -28.67
CA THR A 207 25.20 37.06 -28.55
C THR A 207 24.53 38.17 -29.36
N GLU A 208 23.71 37.79 -30.34
CA GLU A 208 22.93 38.69 -31.20
C GLU A 208 21.57 39.04 -30.57
N CYS A 209 21.12 38.29 -29.56
CA CYS A 209 19.83 38.51 -28.91
C CYS A 209 19.94 39.60 -27.83
N GLN A 210 19.95 40.85 -28.28
CA GLN A 210 19.91 42.03 -27.41
C GLN A 210 18.48 42.35 -26.92
N ALA A 211 18.29 43.47 -26.24
CA ALA A 211 17.04 43.83 -25.56
C ALA A 211 15.77 43.68 -26.42
N ASP A 212 15.81 44.10 -27.70
CA ASP A 212 14.66 43.98 -28.61
C ASP A 212 14.34 42.52 -28.97
N CYS A 213 15.37 41.68 -29.14
CA CYS A 213 15.19 40.23 -29.34
C CYS A 213 14.61 39.56 -28.09
N VAL A 214 15.12 39.93 -26.90
CA VAL A 214 14.59 39.43 -25.62
C VAL A 214 13.12 39.81 -25.46
N ALA A 215 12.74 41.04 -25.81
CA ALA A 215 11.34 41.49 -25.79
C ALA A 215 10.46 40.68 -26.75
N GLN A 216 10.95 40.41 -27.98
CA GLN A 216 10.24 39.57 -28.96
C GLN A 216 10.05 38.13 -28.46
N TRP A 217 11.05 37.56 -27.78
CA TRP A 217 10.93 36.23 -27.18
C TRP A 217 10.01 36.20 -25.96
N LYS A 218 10.04 37.23 -25.09
CA LYS A 218 9.08 37.37 -23.99
C LYS A 218 7.65 37.45 -24.50
N ASP A 219 7.43 38.27 -25.53
CA ASP A 219 6.14 38.36 -26.21
C ASP A 219 5.76 36.98 -26.77
N TYR A 220 6.61 36.35 -27.59
CA TYR A 220 6.37 35.01 -28.13
C TYR A 220 6.03 33.98 -27.04
N GLY A 221 6.75 34.02 -25.93
CA GLY A 221 6.48 33.24 -24.71
C GLY A 221 5.08 33.44 -24.16
N ASN A 222 4.54 34.67 -24.12
CA ASN A 222 3.16 34.93 -23.69
C ASN A 222 2.10 34.23 -24.55
N VAL A 223 2.41 33.93 -25.82
CA VAL A 223 1.51 33.18 -26.73
C VAL A 223 1.76 31.68 -26.65
N LEU A 224 3.03 31.26 -26.56
CA LEU A 224 3.39 29.85 -26.49
C LEU A 224 3.02 29.21 -25.15
N TRP A 225 3.21 29.94 -24.05
CA TRP A 225 3.11 29.40 -22.70
C TRP A 225 1.72 28.86 -22.34
N PRO A 226 0.61 29.55 -22.68
CA PRO A 226 -0.73 28.98 -22.51
C PRO A 226 -0.91 27.64 -23.23
N LEU A 227 -0.39 27.49 -24.45
CA LEU A 227 -0.49 26.24 -25.24
C LEU A 227 0.31 25.09 -24.59
N VAL A 228 1.47 25.40 -24.02
CA VAL A 228 2.27 24.44 -23.25
C VAL A 228 1.50 24.00 -22.00
N LEU A 229 0.94 24.94 -21.23
CA LEU A 229 0.17 24.63 -20.02
C LEU A 229 -1.09 23.81 -20.32
N GLU A 230 -1.79 24.11 -21.43
CA GLU A 230 -2.94 23.35 -21.90
C GLU A 230 -2.54 21.92 -22.25
N ARG A 231 -1.46 21.75 -23.01
CA ARG A 231 -0.91 20.42 -23.35
C ARG A 231 -0.56 19.62 -22.10
N GLU A 232 0.18 20.19 -21.14
CA GLU A 232 0.56 19.48 -19.92
C GLU A 232 -0.65 19.13 -19.05
N THR A 233 -1.67 19.99 -19.03
CA THR A 233 -2.94 19.70 -18.35
C THR A 233 -3.66 18.51 -19.00
N GLU A 234 -3.69 18.43 -20.34
CA GLU A 234 -4.28 17.30 -21.06
C GLU A 234 -3.48 16.00 -20.87
N ILE A 235 -2.14 16.08 -20.84
CA ILE A 235 -1.26 14.95 -20.49
C ILE A 235 -1.58 14.43 -19.09
N LEU A 236 -1.67 15.32 -18.10
CA LEU A 236 -2.04 14.95 -16.73
C LEU A 236 -3.43 14.31 -16.69
N ARG A 237 -4.42 14.89 -17.38
CA ARG A 237 -5.78 14.36 -17.44
C ARG A 237 -5.80 12.91 -17.94
N LYS A 238 -5.14 12.62 -19.06
CA LYS A 238 -5.03 11.26 -19.61
C LYS A 238 -4.27 10.32 -18.66
N ARG A 239 -3.22 10.80 -18.00
CA ARG A 239 -2.44 9.99 -17.04
C ARG A 239 -3.25 9.64 -15.80
N ARG A 240 -4.08 10.57 -15.31
CA ARG A 240 -5.04 10.32 -14.22
C ARG A 240 -6.01 9.20 -14.58
N GLU A 241 -6.54 9.18 -15.80
CA GLU A 241 -7.43 8.11 -16.25
C GLU A 241 -6.76 6.73 -16.21
N ILE A 242 -5.53 6.64 -16.73
CA ILE A 242 -4.76 5.39 -16.70
C ILE A 242 -4.44 4.97 -15.27
N LEU A 243 -3.99 5.89 -14.42
CA LEU A 243 -3.65 5.57 -13.03
C LEU A 243 -4.88 5.21 -12.20
N HIS A 244 -6.02 5.83 -12.44
CA HIS A 244 -7.29 5.44 -11.86
C HIS A 244 -7.65 4.01 -12.27
N HIS A 245 -7.55 3.69 -13.57
CA HIS A 245 -7.79 2.33 -14.05
C HIS A 245 -6.80 1.32 -13.46
N TYR A 246 -5.51 1.66 -13.37
CA TYR A 246 -4.50 0.84 -12.69
C TYR A 246 -4.93 0.58 -11.24
N LYS A 247 -5.22 1.63 -10.44
CA LYS A 247 -5.67 1.48 -9.06
C LYS A 247 -6.85 0.52 -8.93
N THR A 248 -7.86 0.65 -9.79
CA THR A 248 -9.04 -0.24 -9.78
C THR A 248 -8.67 -1.69 -10.06
N VAL A 249 -7.88 -1.95 -11.11
CA VAL A 249 -7.45 -3.32 -11.44
C VAL A 249 -6.59 -3.91 -10.32
N LEU A 250 -5.69 -3.12 -9.73
CA LEU A 250 -4.86 -3.55 -8.59
C LEU A 250 -5.71 -3.86 -7.34
N ALA A 251 -6.73 -3.05 -7.09
CA ALA A 251 -7.68 -3.24 -6.00
C ALA A 251 -8.46 -4.56 -6.14
N GLU A 252 -9.01 -4.81 -7.32
CA GLU A 252 -9.84 -5.98 -7.63
C GLU A 252 -9.02 -7.28 -7.70
N GLU A 253 -7.87 -7.26 -8.38
CA GLU A 253 -7.08 -8.47 -8.65
C GLU A 253 -6.26 -8.92 -7.43
N PHE A 254 -5.85 -7.98 -6.55
CA PHE A 254 -4.87 -8.27 -5.50
C PHE A 254 -5.23 -7.74 -4.12
N MET A 255 -5.65 -6.48 -3.99
CA MET A 255 -5.73 -5.87 -2.65
C MET A 255 -6.92 -6.38 -1.83
N GLN A 256 -8.07 -6.64 -2.43
CA GLN A 256 -9.23 -7.19 -1.69
C GLN A 256 -8.96 -8.58 -1.12
N GLU A 257 -8.32 -9.45 -1.91
CA GLU A 257 -7.96 -10.79 -1.46
C GLU A 257 -6.82 -10.73 -0.43
N GLY A 258 -5.80 -9.90 -0.68
CA GLY A 258 -4.71 -9.67 0.26
C GLY A 258 -5.19 -9.16 1.60
N GLU A 259 -6.07 -8.16 1.61
CA GLU A 259 -6.70 -7.63 2.82
C GLU A 259 -7.41 -8.71 3.62
N ARG A 260 -8.24 -9.51 2.94
CA ARG A 260 -9.00 -10.58 3.60
C ARG A 260 -8.10 -11.60 4.29
N HIS A 261 -7.00 -12.01 3.66
CA HIS A 261 -6.14 -13.07 4.16
C HIS A 261 -5.05 -12.57 5.12
N LEU A 262 -4.47 -11.40 4.86
CA LEU A 262 -3.50 -10.80 5.77
C LEU A 262 -4.20 -10.30 7.03
N GLY A 263 -5.37 -9.66 6.92
CA GLY A 263 -6.15 -9.25 8.10
C GLY A 263 -6.52 -10.43 9.00
N ALA A 264 -6.98 -11.55 8.41
CA ALA A 264 -7.32 -12.78 9.13
C ALA A 264 -6.11 -13.48 9.80
N THR A 265 -4.88 -13.11 9.44
CA THR A 265 -3.66 -13.67 10.04
C THR A 265 -2.87 -12.64 10.85
N LEU A 266 -3.42 -11.43 11.04
CA LEU A 266 -2.71 -10.27 11.59
C LEU A 266 -1.37 -10.07 10.88
N HIS A 267 -1.41 -10.08 9.55
CA HIS A 267 -0.27 -9.96 8.64
C HIS A 267 0.81 -11.04 8.83
N GLY A 268 0.42 -12.21 9.35
CA GLY A 268 1.32 -13.33 9.64
C GLY A 268 1.70 -13.47 11.11
N GLN A 269 1.29 -12.56 12.00
CA GLN A 269 1.57 -12.68 13.43
C GLN A 269 0.94 -13.93 14.07
N LEU A 270 -0.13 -14.47 13.48
CA LEU A 270 -0.78 -15.68 13.96
C LEU A 270 -0.18 -16.99 13.42
N ALA A 271 0.82 -16.91 12.52
CA ALA A 271 1.48 -18.10 12.01
C ALA A 271 2.51 -18.62 13.02
N LEU A 272 2.38 -19.90 13.37
CA LEU A 272 3.18 -20.53 14.43
C LEU A 272 4.60 -20.85 13.95
N HIS A 273 4.73 -21.25 12.69
CA HIS A 273 6.01 -21.61 12.10
C HIS A 273 6.69 -20.40 11.48
N ALA A 274 8.01 -20.31 11.69
CA ALA A 274 8.83 -19.26 11.10
C ALA A 274 8.72 -19.22 9.57
N VAL A 275 8.68 -20.40 8.91
CA VAL A 275 8.53 -20.51 7.45
C VAL A 275 7.20 -19.93 6.97
N HIS A 276 6.11 -20.15 7.71
CA HIS A 276 4.79 -19.61 7.36
C HIS A 276 4.71 -18.11 7.63
N ARG A 277 5.31 -17.62 8.72
CA ARG A 277 5.45 -16.17 8.97
C ARG A 277 6.23 -15.49 7.84
N GLU A 278 7.34 -16.08 7.44
CA GLU A 278 8.17 -15.59 6.34
C GLU A 278 7.36 -15.53 5.03
N ALA A 279 6.63 -16.59 4.67
CA ALA A 279 5.80 -16.63 3.48
C ALA A 279 4.74 -15.51 3.47
N LEU A 280 4.00 -15.34 4.58
CA LEU A 280 2.97 -14.30 4.70
C LEU A 280 3.57 -12.88 4.72
N ALA A 281 4.74 -12.71 5.32
CA ALA A 281 5.48 -11.45 5.31
C ALA A 281 5.95 -11.07 3.89
N HIS A 282 6.50 -12.01 3.13
CA HIS A 282 6.90 -11.79 1.72
C HIS A 282 5.69 -11.49 0.84
N TYR A 283 4.56 -12.17 1.08
CA TYR A 283 3.31 -11.87 0.39
C TYR A 283 2.87 -10.43 0.66
N HIS A 284 2.85 -10.01 1.93
CA HIS A 284 2.52 -8.65 2.32
C HIS A 284 3.47 -7.59 1.71
N GLN A 285 4.79 -7.82 1.75
CA GLN A 285 5.79 -6.93 1.12
C GLN A 285 5.55 -6.79 -0.38
N SER A 286 5.14 -7.87 -1.03
CA SER A 286 4.90 -7.85 -2.47
C SER A 286 3.67 -7.03 -2.84
N LEU A 287 2.60 -7.06 -2.03
CA LEU A 287 1.44 -6.17 -2.19
C LEU A 287 1.83 -4.69 -2.00
N LEU A 288 2.57 -4.38 -0.93
CA LEU A 288 3.08 -3.03 -0.67
C LEU A 288 3.94 -2.50 -1.84
N SER A 289 4.74 -3.37 -2.46
CA SER A 289 5.52 -3.03 -3.65
C SER A 289 4.66 -2.69 -4.87
N GLU A 290 3.48 -3.28 -5.03
CA GLU A 290 2.58 -2.90 -6.13
C GLU A 290 1.89 -1.55 -5.86
N ILE A 291 1.58 -1.23 -4.59
CA ILE A 291 1.08 0.10 -4.19
C ILE A 291 2.13 1.18 -4.47
N ASN A 292 3.40 0.93 -4.10
CA ASN A 292 4.51 1.83 -4.42
C ASN A 292 4.63 2.08 -5.92
N GLY A 293 4.40 1.07 -6.77
CA GLY A 293 4.44 1.25 -8.22
C GLY A 293 3.42 2.28 -8.74
N VAL A 294 2.21 2.31 -8.18
CA VAL A 294 1.19 3.33 -8.53
C VAL A 294 1.57 4.70 -7.98
N LEU A 295 2.07 4.74 -6.74
CA LEU A 295 2.51 5.97 -6.08
C LEU A 295 3.66 6.63 -6.86
N ASP A 296 4.64 5.84 -7.32
CA ASP A 296 5.78 6.32 -8.10
C ASP A 296 5.35 6.88 -9.45
N LEU A 297 4.39 6.26 -10.14
CA LEU A 297 3.86 6.81 -11.41
C LEU A 297 3.05 8.10 -11.18
N THR A 298 2.33 8.17 -10.06
CA THR A 298 1.59 9.38 -9.65
C THR A 298 2.56 10.54 -9.41
N GLU A 299 3.63 10.28 -8.67
CA GLU A 299 4.70 11.23 -8.42
C GLU A 299 5.40 11.64 -9.72
N ALA A 300 5.74 10.68 -10.58
CA ALA A 300 6.39 10.95 -11.86
C ALA A 300 5.52 11.83 -12.79
N ALA A 301 4.20 11.60 -12.82
CA ALA A 301 3.27 12.45 -13.57
C ALA A 301 3.30 13.89 -13.06
N ALA A 302 3.21 14.07 -11.75
CA ALA A 302 3.26 15.37 -11.10
C ALA A 302 4.61 16.06 -11.33
N LYS A 303 5.72 15.33 -11.16
CA LYS A 303 7.07 15.84 -11.35
C LYS A 303 7.29 16.34 -12.77
N GLN A 304 6.92 15.56 -13.78
CA GLN A 304 7.08 15.97 -15.17
C GLN A 304 6.34 17.29 -15.46
N ALA A 305 5.11 17.44 -14.98
CA ALA A 305 4.35 18.65 -15.18
C ALA A 305 4.94 19.86 -14.44
N ALA A 306 5.48 19.65 -13.23
CA ALA A 306 6.18 20.67 -12.46
C ALA A 306 7.49 21.10 -13.16
N ASP A 307 8.30 20.13 -13.62
CA ASP A 307 9.57 20.37 -14.32
C ASP A 307 9.35 21.21 -15.59
N VAL A 308 8.28 20.94 -16.37
CA VAL A 308 7.93 21.77 -17.54
C VAL A 308 7.68 23.22 -17.13
N ILE A 309 6.97 23.46 -16.02
CA ILE A 309 6.71 24.81 -15.56
C ILE A 309 7.97 25.50 -15.06
N PHE A 310 8.78 24.85 -14.23
CA PHE A 310 10.03 25.43 -13.75
C PHE A 310 10.96 25.80 -14.93
N ALA A 311 11.07 24.93 -15.93
CA ALA A 311 11.87 25.17 -17.12
C ALA A 311 11.38 26.35 -17.98
N GLY A 312 10.09 26.70 -17.95
CA GLY A 312 9.58 27.87 -18.69
C GLY A 312 9.39 29.13 -17.86
N VAL A 313 9.37 29.03 -16.53
CA VAL A 313 9.36 30.21 -15.66
C VAL A 313 10.69 30.94 -15.71
N GLU A 314 11.83 30.24 -15.69
CA GLU A 314 13.16 30.89 -15.71
C GLU A 314 13.47 31.70 -16.97
N PRO A 315 13.21 31.22 -18.21
CA PRO A 315 13.56 31.96 -19.42
C PRO A 315 12.60 33.12 -19.74
N PHE A 316 11.31 32.99 -19.43
CA PHE A 316 10.29 33.95 -19.87
C PHE A 316 9.85 34.92 -18.76
N TYR A 317 9.98 34.51 -17.50
CA TYR A 317 9.45 35.26 -16.34
C TYR A 317 10.43 35.35 -15.17
N GLY A 318 11.64 34.78 -15.29
CA GLY A 318 12.72 34.95 -14.34
C GLY A 318 13.20 36.40 -14.35
N ASN A 319 13.60 36.90 -13.18
CA ASN A 319 14.26 38.20 -13.11
C ASN A 319 15.48 38.19 -14.05
N GLU A 320 15.60 39.25 -14.85
CA GLU A 320 16.79 39.52 -15.67
C GLU A 320 18.07 39.37 -14.80
N PRO A 321 19.20 38.92 -15.39
CA PRO A 321 20.46 38.80 -14.66
C PRO A 321 20.87 40.07 -13.93
#